data_AF-A0A3M1GK99-F1
#
_entry.id   AF-A0A3M1GK99-F1
#
_cell.length_a   1.000
_cell.length_b   1.000
_cell.length_c   1.000
_cell.angle_alpha   90.00
_cell.angle_beta   90.00
_cell.angle_gamma   90.00
#
_symmetry.space_group_name_H-M   'P 1'
#
loop_
_entity.id
_entity.type
_entity.pdbx_description
1 polymer ?
#
loop_
_entity_poly.entity_id
_entity_poly.type
_entity_poly.pdbx_seq_one_letter_code
_entity_poly.pdbx_strand_id
1 'polypeptide(L)'
;MADPASHPHRTPDPGTADELFAGIHWHQRWEIAPGLFTPGRNPVAPICDAAGLPARLDGLRVLDVGAWNGCFSFECERRGAAEVVAL
;
A
#
# COMPACT_ATOMS: atom_id res chain seq x y z
N MET A 1 15.73 26.87 -6.73
CA MET A 1 14.83 25.79 -7.15
C MET A 1 15.12 24.61 -6.23
N ALA A 2 14.29 24.39 -5.21
CA ALA A 2 14.53 23.35 -4.20
C ALA A 2 14.16 21.96 -4.74
N ASP A 3 14.98 20.97 -4.41
CA ASP A 3 14.77 19.55 -4.73
C ASP A 3 13.51 19.03 -4.00
N PRO A 4 12.49 18.53 -4.72
CA PRO A 4 11.25 18.02 -4.11
C PRO A 4 11.48 16.75 -3.27
N ALA A 5 12.64 16.09 -3.36
CA ALA A 5 12.95 14.86 -2.64
C ALA A 5 13.52 15.05 -1.22
N SER A 6 13.71 16.29 -0.75
CA SER A 6 14.35 16.56 0.54
C SER A 6 13.36 16.79 1.70
N HIS A 7 12.22 16.11 1.68
CA HIS A 7 11.40 16.00 2.89
C HIS A 7 12.00 14.90 3.76
N PRO A 8 12.50 15.20 4.97
CA PRO A 8 13.00 14.17 5.85
C PRO A 8 11.88 13.15 6.09
N HIS A 9 12.12 11.88 5.73
CA HIS A 9 11.26 10.76 6.11
C HIS A 9 11.38 10.60 7.63
N ARG A 10 10.58 11.36 8.36
CA ARG A 10 10.43 11.20 9.80
C ARG A 10 9.52 10.01 10.02
N THR A 11 10.08 8.90 10.46
CA THR A 11 9.28 7.80 11.00
C THR A 11 8.53 8.34 12.23
N PRO A 12 7.21 8.24 12.28
CA PRO A 12 6.46 8.61 13.48
C PRO A 12 6.93 7.75 14.66
N ASP A 13 7.01 8.34 15.85
CA ASP A 13 7.37 7.62 17.08
C ASP A 13 6.30 6.54 17.35
N PRO A 14 6.59 5.33 17.86
CA PRO A 14 5.60 4.26 17.98
C PRO A 14 4.35 4.64 18.79
N GLY A 15 4.48 5.53 19.79
CA GLY A 15 3.34 6.09 20.53
C GLY A 15 2.39 6.96 19.68
N THR A 16 2.86 7.45 18.54
CA THR A 16 2.05 8.20 17.56
C THR A 16 1.32 7.29 16.56
N ALA A 17 1.74 6.05 16.35
CA ALA A 17 1.10 5.17 15.36
C ALA A 17 -0.34 4.81 15.76
N ASP A 18 -0.54 4.43 17.02
CA ASP A 18 -1.89 4.15 17.53
C ASP A 18 -2.77 5.41 17.53
N GLU A 19 -2.19 6.59 17.82
CA GLU A 19 -2.88 7.88 17.71
C GLU A 19 -3.22 8.24 16.26
N LEU A 20 -2.31 7.98 15.31
CA LEU A 20 -2.48 8.24 13.87
C LEU A 20 -3.66 7.45 13.30
N PHE A 21 -3.93 6.26 13.83
CA PHE A 21 -5.02 5.40 13.36
C PHE A 21 -6.27 5.45 14.24
N ALA A 22 -6.24 6.20 15.35
CA ALA A 22 -7.34 6.27 16.30
C ALA A 22 -8.64 6.75 15.64
N GLY A 23 -9.74 6.02 15.90
CA GLY A 23 -11.06 6.35 15.36
C GLY A 23 -11.30 5.97 13.89
N ILE A 24 -10.31 5.37 13.21
CA ILE A 24 -10.44 4.93 11.81
C ILE A 24 -10.60 3.41 11.77
N HIS A 25 -11.63 2.94 11.08
CA HIS A 25 -11.79 1.51 10.81
C HIS A 25 -10.95 1.08 9.60
N TRP A 26 -9.91 0.30 9.86
CA TRP A 26 -9.03 -0.27 8.83
C TRP A 26 -9.45 -1.69 8.48
N HIS A 27 -9.75 -1.96 7.20
CA HIS A 27 -10.04 -3.32 6.75
C HIS A 27 -8.76 -4.12 6.46
N GLN A 28 -7.88 -3.53 5.64
CA GLN A 28 -6.64 -4.16 5.21
C GLN A 28 -5.48 -3.75 6.13
N ARG A 29 -4.49 -4.63 6.28
CA ARG A 29 -3.23 -4.42 7.00
C ARG A 29 -2.09 -4.26 6.02
N TRP A 30 -1.55 -3.05 5.98
CA TRP A 30 -0.50 -2.59 5.08
C TRP A 30 0.72 -2.21 5.87
N GLU A 31 1.91 -2.42 5.30
CA GLU A 31 3.10 -1.71 5.73
C GLU A 31 3.16 -0.38 4.96
N ILE A 32 2.96 0.74 5.65
CA ILE A 32 2.93 2.07 5.02
C ILE A 32 4.26 2.83 5.20
N ALA A 33 5.10 2.36 6.12
CA ALA A 33 6.50 2.75 6.29
C ALA A 33 7.24 1.56 6.95
N PRO A 34 8.58 1.49 6.90
CA PRO A 34 9.33 0.37 7.49
C PRO A 34 8.93 0.09 8.94
N GLY A 35 8.37 -1.09 9.20
CA GLY A 35 7.88 -1.53 10.51
C GLY A 35 6.55 -0.91 10.97
N LEU A 36 5.97 0.03 10.23
CA LEU A 36 4.71 0.70 10.56
C LEU A 36 3.56 0.09 9.76
N PHE A 37 2.64 -0.56 10.48
CA PHE A 37 1.49 -1.21 9.90
C PHE A 37 0.18 -0.53 10.28
N THR A 38 -0.74 -0.44 9.33
CA THR A 38 -2.14 -0.07 9.63
C THR A 38 -2.81 -1.18 10.46
N PRO A 39 -3.73 -0.88 11.39
CA PRO A 39 -4.29 -1.84 12.34
C PRO A 39 -5.38 -2.77 11.75
N GLY A 40 -5.45 -2.93 10.43
CA GLY A 40 -6.42 -3.82 9.79
C GLY A 40 -6.19 -5.31 10.10
N ARG A 41 -7.21 -6.13 9.83
CA ARG A 41 -7.16 -7.58 10.09
C ARG A 41 -6.71 -8.41 8.89
N ASN A 42 -6.78 -7.85 7.69
CA ASN A 42 -6.55 -8.56 6.44
C ASN A 42 -5.19 -8.18 5.85
N PRO A 43 -4.12 -8.99 6.03
CA PRO A 43 -2.80 -8.65 5.51
C PRO A 43 -2.76 -8.74 3.99
N VAL A 44 -2.28 -7.67 3.34
CA VAL A 44 -2.31 -7.53 1.88
C VAL A 44 -1.42 -8.55 1.17
N ALA A 45 -0.19 -8.77 1.64
CA ALA A 45 0.75 -9.67 0.98
C ALA A 45 0.20 -11.10 0.86
N PRO A 46 -0.29 -11.75 1.94
CA PRO A 46 -0.95 -13.07 1.84
C PRO A 46 -2.16 -13.11 0.90
N ILE A 47 -2.94 -12.02 0.83
CA ILE A 47 -4.09 -11.94 -0.09
C ILE A 47 -3.62 -11.91 -1.54
N CYS A 48 -2.56 -11.17 -1.84
CA CYS A 48 -1.97 -11.14 -3.18
C CYS A 48 -1.38 -12.50 -3.58
N ASP A 49 -0.72 -13.19 -2.65
CA ASP A 49 -0.16 -14.51 -2.88
C ASP A 49 -1.29 -15.53 -3.15
N ALA A 50 -2.36 -15.49 -2.35
CA ALA A 50 -3.53 -16.35 -2.55
C ALA A 50 -4.26 -16.08 -3.88
N ALA A 51 -4.27 -14.82 -4.33
CA ALA A 51 -4.81 -14.43 -5.63
C ALA A 51 -3.90 -14.82 -6.82
N GLY A 52 -2.69 -15.33 -6.56
CA GLY A 52 -1.72 -15.66 -7.59
C GLY A 52 -1.17 -14.43 -8.32
N LEU A 53 -1.14 -13.27 -7.65
CA LEU A 53 -0.64 -12.04 -8.26
C LEU A 53 0.87 -12.20 -8.56
N PRO A 54 1.32 -11.97 -9.81
CA PRO A 54 2.73 -12.13 -10.17
C PRO A 54 3.66 -11.27 -9.31
N ALA A 55 4.85 -11.78 -8.98
CA ALA A 55 5.82 -11.04 -8.16
C ALA A 55 6.38 -9.79 -8.87
N ARG A 56 6.30 -9.74 -10.21
CA ARG A 56 6.75 -8.64 -11.07
C ARG A 56 5.70 -8.38 -12.16
N LEU A 57 5.44 -7.11 -12.45
CA LEU A 57 4.48 -6.65 -13.44
C LEU A 57 5.09 -5.63 -14.42
N ASP A 58 6.42 -5.61 -14.53
CA ASP A 58 7.17 -4.67 -15.36
C ASP A 58 6.63 -4.58 -16.79
N GLY A 59 6.29 -3.36 -17.23
CA GLY A 59 5.81 -3.10 -18.59
C GLY A 59 4.35 -3.50 -18.85
N LEU A 60 3.66 -4.10 -17.87
CA LEU A 60 2.26 -4.48 -18.00
C LEU A 60 1.32 -3.33 -17.59
N ARG A 61 0.14 -3.34 -18.18
CA ARG A 61 -0.98 -2.46 -17.80
C ARG A 61 -1.99 -3.30 -17.02
N VAL A 62 -2.45 -2.80 -15.88
CA VAL A 62 -3.38 -3.49 -14.98
C VAL A 62 -4.70 -2.73 -14.92
N LEU A 63 -5.81 -3.47 -14.99
CA LEU A 63 -7.13 -2.98 -14.65
C LEU A 63 -7.58 -3.65 -13.34
N ASP A 64 -7.75 -2.87 -12.28
CA ASP A 64 -8.28 -3.31 -10.98
C ASP A 64 -9.77 -2.94 -10.88
N VAL A 65 -10.65 -3.93 -11.00
CA VAL A 65 -12.10 -3.72 -10.96
C VAL A 65 -12.62 -3.97 -9.56
N GLY A 66 -13.29 -2.98 -8.97
CA GLY A 66 -13.76 -3.07 -7.59
C GLY A 66 -12.64 -2.90 -6.58
N ALA A 67 -11.71 -1.97 -6.85
CA ALA A 67 -10.47 -1.78 -6.09
C ALA A 67 -10.69 -1.49 -4.59
N TRP A 68 -11.89 -1.05 -4.20
CA TRP A 68 -12.25 -0.64 -2.85
C TRP A 68 -11.25 0.38 -2.27
N ASN A 69 -10.37 -0.02 -1.36
CA ASN A 69 -9.31 0.84 -0.81
C ASN A 69 -7.96 0.75 -1.57
N GLY A 70 -7.96 0.16 -2.77
CA GLY A 70 -6.78 0.08 -3.66
C GLY A 70 -5.80 -1.04 -3.35
N CYS A 71 -6.21 -2.09 -2.62
CA CYS A 71 -5.34 -3.20 -2.20
C CYS A 71 -4.51 -3.78 -3.34
N PHE A 72 -5.16 -4.22 -4.41
CA PHE A 72 -4.46 -4.78 -5.55
C PHE A 72 -3.84 -3.69 -6.42
N SER A 73 -4.49 -2.54 -6.55
CA SER A 73 -3.96 -1.40 -7.31
C SER A 73 -2.55 -1.01 -6.88
N PHE A 74 -2.35 -0.67 -5.61
CA PHE A 74 -1.05 -0.22 -5.10
C PHE A 74 0.00 -1.34 -5.05
N GLU A 75 -0.43 -2.59 -4.85
CA GLU A 75 0.44 -3.76 -4.97
C GLU A 75 0.95 -3.93 -6.41
N CYS A 76 0.09 -3.72 -7.39
CA CYS A 76 0.48 -3.79 -8.80
C CYS A 76 1.49 -2.70 -9.16
N GLU A 77 1.29 -1.47 -8.68
CA GLU A 77 2.26 -0.38 -8.82
C GLU A 77 3.61 -0.74 -8.19
N ARG A 78 3.61 -1.22 -6.93
CA ARG A 78 4.85 -1.61 -6.23
C ARG A 78 5.60 -2.73 -6.96
N ARG A 79 4.88 -3.62 -7.66
CA ARG A 79 5.45 -4.73 -8.43
C ARG A 79 5.92 -4.32 -9.84
N GLY A 80 5.80 -3.04 -10.22
CA GLY A 80 6.37 -2.48 -11.43
C GLY A 80 5.40 -2.34 -12.61
N ALA A 81 4.09 -2.44 -12.40
CA ALA A 81 3.13 -2.17 -13.46
C ALA A 81 3.38 -0.79 -14.10
N ALA A 82 3.36 -0.73 -15.43
CA ALA A 82 3.56 0.51 -16.18
C ALA A 82 2.36 1.46 -16.08
N GLU A 83 1.16 0.89 -15.89
CA GLU A 83 -0.08 1.62 -15.66
C GLU A 83 -1.01 0.75 -14.82
N VAL A 84 -1.71 1.38 -13.86
CA VAL A 84 -2.79 0.76 -13.11
C VAL A 84 -4.01 1.67 -13.23
N VAL A 85 -5.13 1.13 -13.70
CA VAL A 85 -6.43 1.82 -13.73
C VAL A 85 -7.37 1.09 -12.78
N ALA A 86 -7.98 1.83 -11.87
CA ALA A 86 -9.00 1.31 -10.95
C ALA A 86 -10.40 1.80 -11.36
N LEU A 87 -11.40 0.90 -11.38
CA LEU A 87 -12.80 1.18 -11.69
C LEU A 87 -13.75 0.73 -10.57
#